data_AF-A0A1T1NWV5-F1
#
_entry.id   AF-A0A1T1NWV5-F1
#
_cell.length_a   1.000
_cell.length_b   1.000
_cell.length_c   1.000
_cell.angle_alpha   90.00
_cell.angle_beta   90.00
_cell.angle_gamma   90.00
#
_symmetry.space_group_name_H-M   'P 1'
#
loop_
_entity.id
_entity.type
_entity.pdbx_description
1 polymer ?
#
loop_
_entity_poly.entity_id
_entity_poly.type
_entity_poly.pdbx_seq_one_letter_code
_entity_poly.pdbx_strand_id
1 'polypeptide(L)'
;MADTKELQEKFWKALKSDRTVMLGLDGVEDGHARPMTAQIEGDSGGPIWFFTSKDNALIAMLGQGRRVIGAFSSKGHDLFASISGSLREDTDPAMVDRLWNPYVAAWYEGGKTDPNLALLRLDADHAQIWLNESSLLAGIKVLLGVDPKKDYQDKVADVPLR
;
A
#
# COMPACT_ATOMS: atom_id res chain seq x y z
N MET A 1 -0.96 0.31 -24.51
CA MET A 1 -1.52 0.60 -23.18
C MET A 1 -1.28 -0.63 -22.34
N ALA A 2 -0.55 -0.56 -21.22
CA ALA A 2 -0.45 -1.72 -20.34
C ALA A 2 -1.85 -2.20 -19.94
N ASP A 3 -2.01 -3.52 -19.87
CA ASP A 3 -3.23 -4.11 -19.34
C ASP A 3 -3.37 -3.70 -17.87
N THR A 4 -4.35 -2.83 -17.59
CA THR A 4 -4.67 -2.35 -16.25
C THR A 4 -4.87 -3.51 -15.27
N LYS A 5 -5.41 -4.65 -15.74
CA LYS A 5 -5.62 -5.84 -14.91
C LYS A 5 -4.29 -6.48 -14.51
N GLU A 6 -3.35 -6.60 -15.44
CA GLU A 6 -2.01 -7.15 -15.16
C GLU A 6 -1.26 -6.26 -14.15
N LEU A 7 -1.36 -4.94 -14.27
CA LEU A 7 -0.78 -4.00 -13.31
C LEU A 7 -1.41 -4.12 -11.92
N GLN A 8 -2.74 -4.25 -11.87
CA GLN A 8 -3.48 -4.45 -10.62
C GLN A 8 -3.04 -5.76 -9.92
N GLU A 9 -2.93 -6.86 -10.67
CA GLU A 9 -2.49 -8.16 -10.16
C GLU A 9 -1.04 -8.09 -9.63
N LYS A 10 -0.12 -7.45 -10.37
CA LYS A 10 1.26 -7.21 -9.93
C LYS A 10 1.32 -6.39 -8.65
N PHE A 11 0.51 -5.34 -8.55
CA PHE A 11 0.44 -4.50 -7.37
C PHE A 11 -0.03 -5.29 -6.15
N TRP A 12 -1.17 -6.00 -6.22
CA TRP A 12 -1.69 -6.75 -5.08
C TRP A 12 -0.72 -7.84 -4.61
N LYS A 13 -0.10 -8.55 -5.56
CA LYS A 13 0.94 -9.53 -5.26
C LYS A 13 2.13 -8.91 -4.51
N ALA A 14 2.64 -7.79 -5.00
CA ALA A 14 3.75 -7.07 -4.37
C ALA A 14 3.37 -6.51 -3.00
N LEU A 15 2.19 -5.91 -2.86
CA LEU A 15 1.71 -5.36 -1.59
C LEU A 15 1.58 -6.47 -0.54
N LYS A 16 1.05 -7.65 -0.90
CA LYS A 16 0.89 -8.78 0.02
C LYS A 16 2.24 -9.33 0.51
N SER A 17 3.25 -9.40 -0.36
CA SER A 17 4.58 -9.91 -0.01
C SER A 17 5.45 -8.90 0.73
N ASP A 18 5.40 -7.62 0.33
CA ASP A 18 6.36 -6.60 0.76
C ASP A 18 5.80 -5.64 1.80
N ARG A 19 4.47 -5.50 1.83
CA ARG A 19 3.61 -4.92 2.89
C ARG A 19 3.80 -3.45 3.24
N THR A 20 5.02 -2.93 3.21
CA THR A 20 5.30 -1.60 3.76
C THR A 20 4.73 -0.52 2.84
N VAL A 21 3.83 0.31 3.39
CA VAL A 21 3.29 1.50 2.72
C VAL A 21 3.63 2.71 3.58
N MET A 22 4.17 3.75 2.95
CA MET A 22 4.38 5.05 3.57
C MET A 22 3.07 5.85 3.49
N LEU A 23 2.34 5.97 4.60
CA LEU A 23 1.08 6.70 4.64
C LEU A 23 1.31 8.16 5.06
N GLY A 24 0.90 9.09 4.19
CA GLY A 24 0.82 10.52 4.48
C GLY A 24 -0.63 10.99 4.49
N LEU A 25 -0.99 11.80 5.49
CA LEU A 25 -2.29 12.49 5.55
C LEU A 25 -2.20 13.77 4.72
N ASP A 26 -3.14 13.93 3.79
CA ASP A 26 -3.20 15.13 2.96
C ASP A 26 -3.55 16.37 3.82
N GLY A 27 -2.71 17.41 3.71
CA GLY A 27 -2.87 18.68 4.43
C GLY A 27 -2.66 18.63 5.94
N VAL A 28 -2.02 17.58 6.49
CA VAL A 28 -1.78 17.41 7.93
C VAL A 28 -0.32 17.04 8.20
N GLU A 29 0.27 17.59 9.27
CA GLU A 29 1.66 17.29 9.71
C GLU A 29 2.71 17.46 8.58
N ASP A 30 2.59 18.52 7.78
CA ASP A 30 3.42 18.76 6.58
C ASP A 30 3.45 17.58 5.59
N GLY A 31 2.45 16.70 5.64
CA GLY A 31 2.37 15.49 4.82
C GLY A 31 3.37 14.41 5.22
N HIS A 32 3.90 14.43 6.45
CA HIS A 32 4.95 13.52 6.90
C HIS A 32 4.50 12.07 6.82
N ALA A 33 5.00 11.35 5.81
CA ALA A 33 4.63 9.97 5.59
C ALA A 33 5.33 9.03 6.59
N ARG A 34 4.61 8.01 7.06
CA ARG A 34 5.12 7.04 8.04
C ARG A 34 4.96 5.62 7.51
N PRO A 35 5.97 4.74 7.69
CA PRO A 35 5.87 3.37 7.22
C PRO A 35 4.88 2.58 8.10
N MET A 36 3.91 1.93 7.46
CA MET A 36 2.96 1.01 8.11
C MET A 36 2.91 -0.31 7.34
N THR A 37 2.71 -1.42 8.06
CA THR A 37 2.66 -2.76 7.44
C THR A 37 1.23 -3.05 7.00
N ALA A 38 1.01 -3.05 5.69
CA ALA A 38 -0.27 -3.40 5.08
C ALA A 38 -0.60 -4.88 5.25
N GLN A 39 -1.89 -5.17 5.45
CA GLN A 39 -2.48 -6.49 5.34
C GLN A 39 -3.77 -6.41 4.51
N ILE A 40 -4.07 -7.49 3.80
CA ILE A 40 -5.31 -7.65 3.03
C ILE A 40 -5.88 -9.05 3.30
N GLU A 41 -7.20 -9.21 3.18
CA GLU A 41 -7.81 -10.53 3.08
C GLU A 41 -7.60 -11.09 1.67
N GLY A 42 -7.41 -12.40 1.54
CA GLY A 42 -7.19 -13.03 0.23
C GLY A 42 -5.90 -12.59 -0.45
N ASP A 43 -5.84 -12.72 -1.78
CA ASP A 43 -4.65 -12.41 -2.60
C ASP A 43 -4.72 -11.05 -3.32
N SER A 44 -5.91 -10.43 -3.36
CA SER A 44 -6.16 -9.19 -4.07
C SER A 44 -7.40 -8.49 -3.51
N GLY A 45 -7.48 -7.18 -3.74
CA GLY A 45 -8.63 -6.36 -3.36
C GLY A 45 -8.45 -5.70 -1.99
N GLY A 46 -9.07 -4.53 -1.85
CA GLY A 46 -9.15 -3.85 -0.57
C GLY A 46 -10.26 -4.43 0.32
N PRO A 47 -10.40 -3.92 1.55
CA PRO A 47 -9.63 -2.83 2.14
C PRO A 47 -8.19 -3.23 2.50
N ILE A 48 -7.31 -2.22 2.60
CA ILE A 48 -5.95 -2.41 3.11
C ILE A 48 -5.94 -2.05 4.59
N TRP A 49 -5.45 -2.97 5.41
CA TRP A 49 -5.50 -2.90 6.86
C TRP A 49 -4.13 -2.64 7.47
N PHE A 50 -4.10 -1.86 8.55
CA PHE A 50 -2.87 -1.57 9.29
C PHE A 50 -3.12 -1.67 10.79
N PHE A 51 -2.44 -2.62 11.44
CA PHE A 51 -2.40 -2.68 12.90
C PHE A 51 -1.58 -1.51 13.44
N THR A 52 -2.08 -0.87 14.50
CA THR A 52 -1.38 0.22 15.17
C THR A 52 -1.81 0.35 16.63
N SER A 53 -1.24 1.33 17.34
CA SER A 53 -1.59 1.65 18.71
C SER A 53 -2.56 2.83 18.78
N LYS A 54 -3.43 2.86 19.80
CA LYS A 54 -4.40 3.95 20.02
C LYS A 54 -3.78 5.33 20.24
N ASP A 55 -2.52 5.38 20.67
CA ASP A 55 -1.75 6.60 20.86
C ASP A 55 -1.07 7.09 19.56
N ASN A 56 -1.25 6.39 18.44
CA ASN A 56 -0.73 6.83 17.15
C ASN A 56 -1.39 8.17 16.77
N ALA A 57 -0.56 9.20 16.57
CA ALA A 57 -0.98 10.56 16.21
C ALA A 57 -1.95 10.60 15.01
N LEU A 58 -1.83 9.65 14.07
CA LEU A 58 -2.74 9.56 12.93
C LEU A 58 -4.19 9.40 13.38
N ILE A 59 -4.48 8.55 14.37
CA ILE A 59 -5.85 8.23 14.82
C ILE A 59 -6.63 9.49 15.21
N ALA A 60 -6.00 10.37 15.99
CA ALA A 60 -6.62 11.63 16.41
C ALA A 60 -6.99 12.55 15.24
N MET A 61 -6.37 12.38 14.09
CA MET A 61 -6.54 13.21 12.89
C MET A 61 -7.54 12.62 11.87
N LEU A 62 -7.91 11.33 11.98
CA LEU A 62 -8.76 10.65 11.00
C LEU A 62 -10.23 11.06 11.07
N GLY A 63 -10.78 11.30 12.27
CA GLY A 63 -12.21 11.55 12.44
C GLY A 63 -13.08 10.42 11.86
N GLN A 64 -14.06 10.75 11.02
CA GLN A 64 -14.89 9.75 10.31
C GLN A 64 -14.19 9.12 9.09
N GLY A 65 -13.03 9.62 8.71
CA GLY A 65 -12.29 9.20 7.53
C GLY A 65 -11.60 10.39 6.86
N ARG A 66 -10.33 10.22 6.48
CA ARG A 66 -9.53 11.26 5.84
C ARG A 66 -8.86 10.74 4.58
N ARG A 67 -8.75 11.60 3.57
CA ARG A 67 -7.97 11.32 2.37
C ARG A 67 -6.49 11.15 2.71
N VAL A 68 -5.89 10.10 2.16
CA VAL A 68 -4.47 9.79 2.30
C VAL A 68 -3.86 9.48 0.95
N ILE A 69 -2.54 9.67 0.87
CA ILE A 69 -1.70 9.10 -0.17
C ILE A 69 -0.77 8.08 0.49
N GLY A 70 -0.79 6.86 -0.02
CA GLY A 70 0.11 5.79 0.35
C GLY A 70 1.18 5.59 -0.72
N ALA A 71 2.44 5.89 -0.40
CA ALA A 71 3.56 5.57 -1.27
C ALA A 71 4.02 4.12 -1.01
N PHE A 72 4.06 3.32 -2.06
CA PHE A 72 4.48 1.92 -2.03
C PHE A 72 5.60 1.67 -3.04
N SER A 73 6.56 0.84 -2.66
CA SER A 73 7.58 0.28 -3.54
C SER A 73 7.77 -1.18 -3.21
N SER A 74 7.79 -2.04 -4.23
CA SER A 74 8.24 -3.43 -4.07
C SER A 74 9.70 -3.45 -3.58
N LYS A 75 10.11 -4.49 -2.84
CA LYS A 75 11.48 -4.62 -2.31
C LYS A 75 12.55 -4.62 -3.42
N GLY A 76 12.19 -5.13 -4.60
CA GLY A 76 13.06 -5.15 -5.78
C GLY A 76 13.11 -3.82 -6.54
N HIS A 77 12.30 -2.83 -6.15
CA HIS A 77 12.16 -1.55 -6.85
C HIS A 77 11.75 -1.72 -8.32
N ASP A 78 11.03 -2.79 -8.65
CA ASP A 78 10.47 -3.09 -9.97
C ASP A 78 9.03 -2.58 -10.13
N LEU A 79 8.36 -2.26 -9.02
CA LEU A 79 7.03 -1.65 -8.99
C LEU A 79 6.97 -0.53 -7.94
N PHE A 80 6.46 0.62 -8.35
CA PHE A 80 6.09 1.73 -7.46
C PHE A 80 4.61 2.02 -7.60
N ALA A 81 3.95 2.40 -6.51
CA ALA A 81 2.54 2.79 -6.54
C ALA A 81 2.27 3.98 -5.61
N SER A 82 1.42 4.88 -6.07
CA SER A 82 0.82 5.97 -5.29
C SER A 82 -0.64 5.62 -5.09
N ILE A 83 -0.97 5.13 -3.90
CA ILE A 83 -2.28 4.64 -3.52
C ILE A 83 -3.11 5.81 -2.98
N SER A 84 -4.25 6.06 -3.59
CA SER A 84 -5.23 7.02 -3.11
C SER A 84 -6.32 6.29 -2.33
N GLY A 85 -6.88 6.93 -1.30
CA GLY A 85 -8.01 6.34 -0.58
C GLY A 85 -8.47 7.14 0.63
N SER A 86 -9.45 6.58 1.35
CA SER A 86 -9.91 7.10 2.64
C SER A 86 -9.44 6.19 3.77
N LEU A 87 -8.73 6.75 4.75
CA LEU A 87 -8.25 6.07 5.94
C LEU A 87 -9.13 6.41 7.14
N ARG A 88 -9.57 5.40 7.89
CA ARG A 88 -10.28 5.55 9.17
C ARG A 88 -9.82 4.49 10.17
N GLU A 89 -10.11 4.73 11.45
CA GLU A 89 -10.09 3.67 12.44
C GLU A 89 -11.30 2.75 12.24
N ASP A 90 -11.07 1.43 12.25
CA ASP A 90 -12.08 0.37 12.11
C ASP A 90 -11.61 -0.87 12.90
N THR A 91 -11.63 -0.76 14.23
CA THR A 91 -11.21 -1.82 15.15
C THR A 91 -12.32 -2.85 15.37
N ASP A 92 -12.74 -3.53 14.29
CA ASP A 92 -13.69 -4.64 14.34
C ASP A 92 -13.00 -5.91 14.90
N PRO A 93 -13.47 -6.49 16.02
CA PRO A 93 -12.93 -7.73 16.58
C PRO A 93 -12.87 -8.89 15.58
N ALA A 94 -13.85 -9.01 14.68
CA ALA A 94 -13.87 -10.06 13.67
C ALA A 94 -12.74 -9.90 12.65
N MET A 95 -12.41 -8.66 12.28
CA MET A 95 -11.29 -8.37 11.39
C MET A 95 -9.95 -8.56 12.09
N VAL A 96 -9.83 -8.12 13.35
CA VAL A 96 -8.66 -8.41 14.18
C VAL A 96 -8.41 -9.91 14.22
N ASP A 97 -9.44 -10.71 14.46
CA ASP A 97 -9.34 -12.17 14.52
C ASP A 97 -8.81 -12.80 13.23
N ARG A 98 -9.31 -12.36 12.07
CA ARG A 98 -8.94 -12.90 10.75
C ARG A 98 -7.53 -12.51 10.33
N LEU A 99 -7.10 -11.28 10.64
CA LEU A 99 -5.79 -10.76 10.28
C LEU A 99 -4.70 -11.12 11.30
N TRP A 100 -5.10 -11.62 12.47
CA TRP A 100 -4.17 -11.98 13.53
C TRP A 100 -3.19 -13.08 13.10
N ASN A 101 -1.91 -12.85 13.37
CA ASN A 101 -0.85 -13.81 13.13
C ASN A 101 0.31 -13.58 14.11
N PRO A 102 1.29 -14.50 14.22
CA PRO A 102 2.39 -14.38 15.17
C PRO A 102 3.21 -13.10 15.04
N TYR A 103 3.35 -12.55 13.82
CA TYR A 103 4.09 -11.30 13.60
C TYR A 103 3.34 -10.09 14.17
N VAL A 104 2.01 -10.08 14.12
CA VAL A 104 1.17 -9.05 14.76
C VAL A 104 1.20 -9.22 16.27
N ALA A 105 1.04 -10.45 16.76
CA ALA A 105 0.98 -10.77 18.18
C ALA A 105 2.22 -10.30 18.95
N ALA A 106 3.40 -10.29 18.30
CA ALA A 106 4.65 -9.82 18.90
C ALA A 106 4.63 -8.35 19.36
N TRP A 107 3.68 -7.53 18.88
CA TRP A 107 3.57 -6.11 19.20
C TRP A 107 2.53 -5.80 20.29
N TYR A 108 1.75 -6.77 20.76
CA TYR A 108 0.64 -6.55 21.70
C TYR A 108 0.73 -7.53 22.88
N GLU A 109 1.13 -7.04 24.05
CA GLU A 109 1.26 -7.85 25.27
C GLU A 109 -0.08 -8.46 25.69
N GLY A 110 -1.18 -7.71 25.54
CA GLY A 110 -2.55 -8.15 25.81
C GLY A 110 -3.17 -8.98 24.69
N GLY A 111 -2.42 -9.29 23.63
CA GLY A 111 -2.91 -10.00 22.45
C GLY A 111 -4.05 -9.26 21.74
N LYS A 112 -5.07 -10.01 21.30
CA LYS A 112 -6.20 -9.45 20.53
C LYS A 112 -7.07 -8.48 21.34
N THR A 113 -7.02 -8.58 22.66
CA THR A 113 -7.81 -7.76 23.59
C THR A 113 -6.97 -6.66 24.25
N ASP A 114 -5.76 -6.41 23.74
CA ASP A 114 -4.89 -5.36 24.25
C ASP A 114 -5.61 -4.00 24.16
N PRO A 115 -5.74 -3.24 25.28
CA PRO A 115 -6.46 -1.98 25.29
C PRO A 115 -5.84 -0.93 24.37
N ASN A 116 -4.55 -1.05 24.02
CA ASN A 116 -3.84 -0.15 23.11
C ASN A 116 -3.95 -0.58 21.64
N LEU A 117 -4.51 -1.74 21.33
CA LEU A 117 -4.69 -2.18 19.95
C LEU A 117 -5.70 -1.28 19.22
N ALA A 118 -5.31 -0.82 18.04
CA ALA A 118 -6.18 -0.19 17.05
C ALA A 118 -5.95 -0.81 15.67
N LEU A 119 -6.98 -0.78 14.83
CA LEU A 119 -6.90 -1.23 13.45
C LEU A 119 -7.35 -0.10 12.54
N LEU A 120 -6.50 0.26 11.58
CA LEU A 120 -6.83 1.22 10.54
C LEU A 120 -7.25 0.51 9.27
N ARG A 121 -8.23 1.09 8.59
CA ARG A 121 -8.76 0.64 7.30
C ARG A 121 -8.58 1.72 6.26
N LEU A 122 -7.86 1.37 5.19
CA LEU A 122 -7.75 2.15 3.97
C LEU A 122 -8.68 1.55 2.91
N ASP A 123 -9.76 2.25 2.61
CA ASP A 123 -10.58 1.96 1.44
C ASP A 123 -9.94 2.66 0.23
N ALA A 124 -9.04 1.95 -0.44
CA ALA A 124 -8.34 2.43 -1.63
C ALA A 124 -9.30 2.60 -2.80
N ASP A 125 -9.20 3.71 -3.53
CA ASP A 125 -10.03 3.98 -4.71
C ASP A 125 -9.30 3.65 -6.01
N HIS A 126 -8.08 4.16 -6.16
CA HIS A 126 -7.20 3.92 -7.28
C HIS A 126 -5.75 4.00 -6.85
N ALA A 127 -4.86 3.49 -7.70
CA ALA A 127 -3.43 3.71 -7.57
C ALA A 127 -2.82 4.07 -8.93
N GLN A 128 -1.96 5.07 -8.92
CA GLN A 128 -1.05 5.25 -10.04
C GLN A 128 0.11 4.29 -9.86
N ILE A 129 0.37 3.43 -10.85
CA ILE A 129 1.40 2.39 -10.79
C ILE A 129 2.45 2.67 -11.84
N TRP A 130 3.73 2.54 -11.46
CA TRP A 130 4.88 2.63 -12.34
C TRP A 130 5.69 1.34 -12.28
N LEU A 131 5.87 0.69 -13.44
CA LEU A 131 6.82 -0.43 -13.55
C LEU A 131 8.22 0.09 -13.89
N ASN A 132 9.21 -0.38 -13.13
CA ASN A 132 10.61 -0.07 -13.37
C ASN A 132 11.29 -1.30 -13.97
N GLU A 133 11.67 -1.22 -15.25
CA GLU A 133 12.51 -2.25 -15.85
C GLU A 133 13.94 -2.14 -15.33
N SER A 134 14.64 -3.28 -15.23
CA SER A 134 16.04 -3.27 -14.87
C SER A 134 16.84 -2.41 -15.86
N SER A 135 17.69 -1.54 -15.31
CA SER A 135 18.61 -0.69 -16.09
C SER A 135 19.50 -1.50 -17.04
N LEU A 136 19.74 -2.77 -16.73
CA LEU A 136 20.48 -3.73 -17.55
C LEU A 136 19.76 -4.06 -18.87
N LEU A 137 18.44 -4.33 -18.82
CA LEU A 137 17.64 -4.59 -20.02
C LEU A 137 17.50 -3.33 -20.87
N ALA A 138 17.33 -2.17 -20.23
CA ALA A 138 17.36 -0.88 -20.93
C ALA A 138 18.71 -0.64 -21.63
N GLY A 139 19.83 -0.96 -20.98
CA GLY A 139 21.17 -0.87 -21.57
C GLY A 139 21.37 -1.80 -22.77
N ILE A 140 20.90 -3.04 -22.70
CA ILE A 140 20.93 -3.98 -23.83
C ILE A 140 20.08 -3.46 -24.99
N LYS A 141 18.86 -2.94 -24.73
CA LYS A 141 17.99 -2.36 -25.77
C LYS A 141 18.65 -1.18 -26.48
N VAL A 142 19.31 -0.29 -25.74
CA VAL A 142 20.08 0.83 -26.31
C VAL A 142 21.24 0.33 -27.18
N LEU A 143 21.98 -0.70 -26.74
CA LEU A 143 23.04 -1.33 -27.55
C LEU A 143 22.51 -1.95 -28.85
N LEU A 144 21.27 -2.45 -28.84
CA LEU A 144 20.59 -2.98 -30.03
C LEU A 144 19.91 -1.89 -30.89
N GLY A 145 20.06 -0.60 -30.56
CA GLY A 145 19.49 0.52 -31.31
C GLY A 145 17.99 0.73 -31.11
N VAL A 146 17.38 0.10 -30.11
CA VAL A 146 15.97 0.28 -29.75
C VAL A 146 15.85 1.49 -28.82
N ASP A 147 14.94 2.42 -29.13
CA ASP A 147 14.66 3.58 -28.28
C ASP A 147 13.85 3.17 -27.04
N PRO A 148 14.42 3.20 -25.82
CA PRO A 148 13.72 2.79 -24.60
C PRO A 148 12.57 3.74 -24.21
N LYS A 149 12.47 4.94 -24.81
CA LYS A 149 11.41 5.90 -24.48
C LYS A 149 10.04 5.49 -25.03
N LYS A 150 9.99 4.72 -26.12
CA LYS A 150 8.71 4.23 -26.69
C LYS A 150 7.99 3.24 -25.78
N ASP A 151 8.73 2.47 -24.98
CA ASP A 151 8.16 1.51 -24.02
C ASP A 151 7.66 2.17 -22.73
N TYR A 152 8.05 3.42 -22.44
CA TYR A 152 7.76 4.08 -21.16
C TYR A 152 6.30 4.54 -21.03
N GLN A 153 5.65 4.87 -22.15
CA GLN A 153 4.24 5.30 -22.15
C GLN A 153 3.27 4.17 -21.77
N ASP A 154 3.68 2.92 -21.94
CA ASP A 154 2.90 1.75 -21.55
C ASP A 154 3.16 1.29 -20.11
N LYS A 155 3.99 1.97 -19.32
CA LYS A 155 4.43 1.50 -17.98
C LYS A 155 3.84 2.24 -16.80
N VAL A 156 3.00 3.23 -17.09
CA VAL A 156 2.28 4.02 -16.09
C VAL A 156 0.80 3.90 -16.37
N ALA A 157 0.03 3.52 -15.35
CA ALA A 157 -1.42 3.53 -15.45
C ALA A 157 -2.04 4.00 -14.14
N ASP A 158 -3.17 4.68 -14.27
CA ASP A 158 -4.13 4.83 -13.18
C ASP A 158 -4.98 3.56 -13.13
N VAL A 159 -4.96 2.87 -11.99
CA VAL A 159 -5.54 1.54 -11.82
C VAL A 159 -6.60 1.60 -10.72
N PRO A 160 -7.86 1.26 -11.01
CA PRO A 160 -8.88 1.15 -9.98
C PRO A 160 -8.54 0.00 -9.01
N LEU A 161 -8.71 0.23 -7.71
CA LEU A 161 -8.42 -0.76 -6.66
C LEU A 161 -9.70 -1.33 -6.01
N ARG A 162 -10.86 -0.93 -6.52
CA ARG A 162 -12.19 -1.42 -6.10
C ARG A 162 -12.67 -2.56 -6.96
#